data_AF-A0A150PL44-F1
#
_entry.id   AF-A0A150PL44-F1
#
_cell.length_a   1.000
_cell.length_b   1.000
_cell.length_c   1.000
_cell.angle_alpha   90.00
_cell.angle_beta   90.00
_cell.angle_gamma   90.00
#
_symmetry.space_group_name_H-M   'P 1'
#
loop_
_entity.id
_entity.type
_entity.pdbx_description
1 polymer ?
#
loop_
_entity_poly.entity_id
_entity_poly.type
_entity_poly.pdbx_seq_one_letter_code
_entity_poly.pdbx_strand_id
1 'polypeptide(L)'
;MLAAAIATTAVGGIDPIRLVDRVARKRPLEPVPHLIRQTLGRGVCVIVDRGAGMAPFARDAADVVARVRAVAGNERTEVVRFWHSPMRAGSSPGMVRQAPIPQGGTPVLALSDLGIAPSGTAPRKLADDWLAFGRAVAAAGSALLVLVPYPEERWPRALSRELALIAWDRTT
;
A
#
# COMPACT_ATOMS: atom_id res chain seq x y z
N MET A 1 10.14 0.11 10.92
CA MET A 1 9.74 -0.65 9.72
C MET A 1 8.53 -0.02 9.00
N LEU A 2 7.42 0.30 9.68
CA LEU A 2 6.22 0.89 9.04
C LEU A 2 6.47 2.21 8.26
N ALA A 3 7.23 3.15 8.83
CA ALA A 3 7.51 4.43 8.19
C ALA A 3 8.29 4.30 6.86
N ALA A 4 9.22 3.35 6.76
CA ALA A 4 9.97 3.08 5.53
C ALA A 4 9.11 2.41 4.47
N ALA A 5 8.14 1.59 4.89
CA ALA A 5 7.23 0.85 4.01
C ALA A 5 6.17 1.74 3.34
N ILE A 6 5.83 2.89 3.95
CA ILE A 6 4.88 3.87 3.42
C ILE A 6 5.54 5.12 2.81
N ALA A 7 6.87 5.22 2.91
CA ALA A 7 7.58 6.37 2.38
C ALA A 7 7.55 6.34 0.85
N THR A 8 7.09 7.43 0.24
CA THR A 8 7.25 7.63 -1.21
C THR A 8 8.62 8.17 -1.50
N THR A 9 9.22 7.69 -2.59
CA THR A 9 10.43 8.26 -3.14
C THR A 9 10.11 9.55 -3.88
N ALA A 10 10.59 10.66 -3.34
CA ALA A 10 10.60 11.96 -4.01
C ALA A 10 11.98 12.22 -4.62
N VAL A 11 12.00 12.92 -5.75
CA VAL A 11 13.22 13.50 -6.31
C VAL A 11 13.72 14.55 -5.31
N GLY A 12 14.85 14.27 -4.67
CA GLY A 12 15.58 15.19 -3.81
C GLY A 12 16.49 16.11 -4.62
N GLY A 13 17.39 16.83 -3.95
CA GLY A 13 18.40 17.65 -4.64
C GLY A 13 19.29 16.82 -5.56
N ILE A 14 20.05 17.49 -6.43
CA ILE A 14 21.02 16.87 -7.33
C ILE A 14 21.99 15.99 -6.51
N ASP A 15 22.30 14.79 -7.01
CA ASP A 15 23.33 13.91 -6.44
C ASP A 15 24.71 14.42 -6.91
N PRO A 16 25.47 15.11 -6.05
CA PRO A 16 26.72 15.75 -6.46
C PRO A 16 27.79 14.70 -6.80
N ILE A 17 27.77 13.52 -6.18
CA ILE A 17 28.76 12.47 -6.41
C ILE A 17 28.57 11.88 -7.80
N ARG A 18 27.33 11.50 -8.15
CA ARG A 18 27.02 10.97 -9.49
C ARG A 18 27.13 12.01 -10.59
N LEU A 19 26.84 13.27 -10.28
CA LEU A 19 27.02 14.38 -11.21
C LEU A 19 28.51 14.55 -11.56
N VAL A 20 29.38 14.65 -10.55
CA VAL A 20 30.83 14.79 -10.73
C VAL A 20 31.41 13.61 -11.50
N ASP A 21 31.01 12.37 -11.19
CA ASP A 21 31.47 11.19 -11.94
C ASP A 21 31.05 11.22 -13.42
N ARG A 22 29.82 11.64 -13.73
CA ARG A 22 29.37 11.74 -15.13
C ARG A 22 30.06 12.85 -15.90
N VAL A 23 30.23 14.02 -15.29
CA VAL A 23 30.97 15.15 -15.89
C VAL A 23 32.42 14.75 -16.13
N ALA A 24 33.09 14.14 -15.14
CA ALA A 24 34.47 13.67 -15.25
C ALA A 24 34.64 12.64 -16.39
N ARG A 25 33.62 11.81 -16.64
CA ARG A 25 33.62 10.80 -17.71
C ARG A 25 33.05 11.28 -19.05
N LYS A 26 32.77 12.58 -19.21
CA LYS A 26 32.14 13.17 -20.41
C LYS A 26 30.85 12.43 -20.84
N ARG A 27 30.08 11.94 -19.87
CA ARG A 27 28.81 11.24 -20.13
C ARG A 27 27.65 12.24 -20.13
N PRO A 28 26.63 12.04 -20.99
CA PRO A 28 25.43 12.88 -20.98
C PRO A 28 24.78 12.96 -19.59
N LEU A 29 24.29 14.14 -19.23
CA LEU A 29 23.62 14.41 -17.96
C LEU A 29 22.12 14.15 -18.00
N GLU A 30 21.65 13.28 -18.89
CA GLU A 30 20.23 13.01 -19.09
C GLU A 30 19.89 11.53 -18.83
N PRO A 31 19.01 11.23 -17.85
CA PRO A 31 18.43 12.17 -16.87
C PRO A 31 19.47 12.65 -15.85
N VAL A 32 19.28 13.88 -15.32
CA VAL A 32 20.16 14.48 -14.31
C VAL A 32 20.13 13.63 -13.03
N PRO A 33 21.29 13.25 -12.45
CA PRO A 33 21.32 12.45 -11.22
C PRO A 33 20.75 13.24 -10.04
N HIS A 34 19.68 12.73 -9.45
CA HIS A 34 19.09 13.28 -8.22
C HIS A 34 19.20 12.28 -7.07
N LEU A 35 19.30 12.80 -5.85
CA LEU A 35 19.14 12.02 -4.64
C LEU A 35 17.69 11.56 -4.53
N ILE A 36 17.48 10.28 -4.24
CA ILE A 36 16.15 9.75 -3.99
C ILE A 36 15.87 9.89 -2.49
N ARG A 37 14.89 10.72 -2.11
CA ARG A 37 14.49 10.90 -0.70
C ARG A 37 13.21 10.15 -0.38
N GLN A 38 13.20 9.43 0.73
CA GLN A 38 11.98 8.92 1.33
C GLN A 38 11.22 10.09 1.98
N THR A 39 10.00 10.35 1.53
CA THR A 39 9.15 11.43 2.08
C THR A 39 7.73 10.94 2.34
N LEU A 40 7.08 11.60 3.30
CA LEU A 40 5.64 11.49 3.58
C LEU A 40 4.89 12.71 3.02
N GLY A 41 5.53 13.50 2.15
CA GLY A 41 4.99 14.77 1.64
C GLY A 41 3.71 14.60 0.81
N ARG A 42 3.50 13.41 0.24
CA ARG A 42 2.30 13.04 -0.51
C ARG A 42 1.19 12.44 0.37
N GLY A 43 1.41 12.35 1.68
CA GLY A 43 0.50 11.65 2.59
C GLY A 43 0.48 10.14 2.38
N VAL A 44 -0.55 9.50 2.91
CA VAL A 44 -0.82 8.06 2.82
C VAL A 44 -2.32 7.82 2.75
N CYS A 45 -2.74 6.90 1.88
CA CYS A 45 -4.08 6.32 1.93
C CYS A 45 -3.99 4.93 2.58
N VAL A 46 -4.68 4.73 3.71
CA VAL A 46 -4.81 3.42 4.34
C VAL A 46 -6.15 2.82 3.99
N ILE A 47 -6.16 1.67 3.31
CA ILE A 47 -7.38 0.92 3.06
C ILE A 47 -7.47 -0.26 4.03
N VAL A 48 -8.60 -0.41 4.71
CA VAL A 48 -8.79 -1.41 5.77
C VAL A 48 -9.95 -2.31 5.41
N ASP A 49 -9.66 -3.60 5.27
CA ASP A 49 -10.67 -4.62 5.10
C ASP A 49 -11.42 -4.87 6.41
N ARG A 50 -12.75 -4.85 6.34
CA ARG A 50 -13.67 -5.10 7.44
C ARG A 50 -14.40 -6.44 7.30
N GLY A 51 -14.02 -7.26 6.32
CA GLY A 51 -14.54 -8.60 6.15
C GLY A 51 -14.31 -9.49 7.38
N ALA A 52 -15.12 -10.55 7.50
CA ALA A 52 -15.10 -11.45 8.66
C ALA A 52 -13.71 -12.05 8.95
N GLY A 53 -12.91 -12.32 7.92
CA GLY A 53 -11.53 -12.81 8.06
C GLY A 53 -10.59 -11.85 8.78
N MET A 54 -10.92 -10.55 8.79
CA MET A 54 -10.17 -9.50 9.47
C MET A 54 -10.67 -9.20 10.89
N ALA A 55 -11.79 -9.80 11.32
CA ALA A 55 -12.34 -9.57 12.67
C ALA A 55 -11.32 -9.89 13.80
N PRO A 56 -10.55 -11.00 13.74
CA PRO A 56 -9.53 -11.29 14.76
C PRO A 56 -8.39 -10.26 14.83
N PHE A 57 -8.18 -9.48 13.76
CA PHE A 57 -7.07 -8.53 13.60
C PHE A 57 -7.55 -7.08 13.68
N ALA A 58 -8.80 -6.85 14.07
CA ALA A 58 -9.40 -5.52 14.05
C ALA A 58 -8.69 -4.52 14.98
N ARG A 59 -8.19 -4.99 16.13
CA ARG A 59 -7.40 -4.19 17.06
C ARG A 59 -6.05 -3.81 16.47
N ASP A 60 -5.33 -4.80 15.95
CA ASP A 60 -4.03 -4.56 15.31
C ASP A 60 -4.18 -3.58 14.14
N ALA A 61 -5.26 -3.69 13.35
CA ALA A 61 -5.52 -2.78 12.23
C ALA A 61 -5.75 -1.35 12.69
N ALA A 62 -6.47 -1.17 13.81
CA ALA A 62 -6.63 0.14 14.43
C ALA A 62 -5.29 0.70 14.91
N ASP A 63 -4.43 -0.14 15.51
CA ASP A 63 -3.11 0.25 16.00
C ASP A 63 -2.17 0.64 14.86
N VAL A 64 -2.18 -0.08 13.74
CA VAL A 64 -1.42 0.29 12.53
C VAL A 64 -1.90 1.62 11.97
N VAL A 65 -3.22 1.83 11.84
CA VAL A 65 -3.79 3.11 11.38
C VAL A 65 -3.37 4.26 12.32
N ALA A 66 -3.43 4.04 13.63
CA ALA A 66 -3.01 5.04 14.62
C ALA A 66 -1.52 5.39 14.48
N ARG A 67 -0.66 4.38 14.28
CA ARG A 67 0.78 4.59 14.03
C ARG A 67 1.06 5.33 12.73
N VAL A 68 0.35 5.01 11.65
CA VAL A 68 0.44 5.75 10.39
C VAL A 68 0.09 7.22 10.62
N ARG A 69 -1.02 7.50 11.29
CA ARG A 69 -1.45 8.88 11.61
C ARG A 69 -0.45 9.63 12.46
N ALA A 70 0.16 8.97 13.44
CA ALA A 70 1.20 9.56 14.28
C ALA A 70 2.45 9.96 13.48
N VAL A 71 2.76 9.23 12.39
CA VAL A 71 3.95 9.45 11.57
C VAL A 71 3.69 10.42 10.40
N ALA A 72 2.61 10.22 9.66
CA ALA A 72 2.26 11.02 8.48
C ALA A 72 1.43 12.28 8.82
N GLY A 73 0.83 12.33 10.01
CA GLY A 73 -0.13 13.35 10.42
C GLY A 73 -1.57 13.00 10.01
N ASN A 74 -2.54 13.43 10.82
CA ASN A 74 -3.96 13.14 10.59
C ASN A 74 -4.48 13.69 9.26
N GLU A 75 -4.11 14.94 8.92
CA GLU A 75 -4.58 15.62 7.71
C GLU A 75 -4.04 15.01 6.41
N ARG A 76 -2.91 14.30 6.50
CA ARG A 76 -2.26 13.63 5.36
C ARG A 76 -2.51 12.13 5.34
N THR A 77 -3.39 11.63 6.20
CA THR A 77 -3.75 10.22 6.28
C THR A 77 -5.23 10.03 5.97
N GLU A 78 -5.52 9.60 4.75
CA GLU A 78 -6.85 9.15 4.39
C GLU A 78 -7.06 7.70 4.85
N VAL A 79 -8.23 7.37 5.40
CA VAL A 79 -8.56 6.00 5.80
C VAL A 79 -9.85 5.57 5.13
N VAL A 80 -9.75 4.60 4.23
CA VAL A 80 -10.88 4.03 3.50
C VAL A 80 -11.15 2.63 4.06
N ARG A 81 -12.44 2.29 4.22
CA ARG A 81 -12.84 0.95 4.66
C ARG A 81 -13.59 0.24 3.55
N PHE A 82 -13.31 -1.03 3.38
CA PHE A 82 -13.99 -1.89 2.41
C PHE A 82 -14.38 -3.21 3.06
N TRP A 83 -15.23 -3.96 2.36
CA TRP A 83 -15.68 -5.28 2.80
C TRP A 83 -15.37 -6.28 1.70
N HIS A 84 -14.43 -7.19 1.97
CA HIS A 84 -13.96 -8.22 1.05
C HIS A 84 -13.22 -7.67 -0.17
N SER A 85 -13.85 -6.87 -1.02
CA SER A 85 -13.26 -6.38 -2.27
C SER A 85 -12.64 -4.98 -2.12
N PRO A 86 -11.35 -4.77 -2.47
CA PRO A 86 -10.71 -3.46 -2.41
C PRO A 86 -11.27 -2.47 -3.44
N MET A 87 -11.99 -2.97 -4.46
CA MET A 87 -12.67 -2.13 -5.45
C MET A 87 -13.95 -1.48 -4.91
N ARG A 88 -14.42 -1.87 -3.72
CA ARG A 88 -15.71 -1.45 -3.16
C ARG A 88 -15.56 -0.92 -1.74
N ALA A 89 -15.53 0.41 -1.58
CA ALA A 89 -15.48 1.06 -0.27
C ALA A 89 -16.88 1.37 0.27
N GLY A 90 -17.05 1.35 1.59
CA GLY A 90 -18.34 1.66 2.19
C GLY A 90 -18.34 1.57 3.71
N SER A 91 -19.26 2.30 4.34
CA SER A 91 -19.42 2.29 5.80
C SER A 91 -20.04 0.98 6.33
N SER A 92 -20.76 0.25 5.48
CA SER A 92 -21.38 -1.03 5.79
C SER A 92 -21.49 -1.92 4.54
N PRO A 93 -21.70 -3.24 4.68
CA PRO A 93 -21.84 -4.17 3.54
C PRO A 93 -22.96 -3.78 2.56
N GLY A 94 -24.05 -3.17 3.05
CA GLY A 94 -25.19 -2.72 2.25
C GLY A 94 -25.02 -1.35 1.59
N MET A 95 -23.98 -0.59 1.95
CA MET A 95 -23.73 0.76 1.44
C MET A 95 -22.31 0.88 0.89
N VAL A 96 -22.03 0.06 -0.12
CA VAL A 96 -20.74 0.03 -0.82
C VAL A 96 -20.81 0.81 -2.14
N ARG A 97 -19.79 1.61 -2.40
CA ARG A 97 -19.53 2.36 -3.64
C ARG A 97 -18.16 1.95 -4.18
N GLN A 98 -17.82 2.37 -5.39
CA GLN A 98 -16.47 2.18 -5.90
C GLN A 98 -15.46 2.83 -4.96
N ALA A 99 -14.40 2.11 -4.60
CA ALA A 99 -13.34 2.66 -3.78
C ALA A 99 -12.63 3.80 -4.54
N PRO A 100 -12.35 4.94 -3.88
CA PRO A 100 -11.54 5.97 -4.51
C PRO A 100 -10.13 5.41 -4.76
N ILE A 101 -9.59 5.68 -5.95
CA ILE A 101 -8.18 5.39 -6.25
C ILE A 101 -7.35 6.62 -5.86
N PRO A 102 -6.41 6.49 -4.92
CA PRO A 102 -5.60 7.63 -4.47
C PRO A 102 -4.82 8.24 -5.62
N GLN A 103 -5.03 9.55 -5.82
CA GLN A 103 -4.42 10.33 -6.90
C GLN A 103 -3.07 10.94 -6.48
N GLY A 104 -2.33 11.47 -7.45
CA GLY A 104 -1.13 12.28 -7.19
C GLY A 104 0.08 11.51 -6.66
N GLY A 105 0.14 10.19 -6.90
CA GLY A 105 1.22 9.34 -6.41
C GLY A 105 1.21 9.13 -4.90
N THR A 106 0.05 9.26 -4.27
CA THR A 106 -0.16 8.96 -2.85
C THR A 106 -0.05 7.46 -2.61
N PRO A 107 0.88 6.98 -1.76
CA PRO A 107 1.06 5.56 -1.51
C PRO A 107 -0.15 4.97 -0.79
N VAL A 108 -0.44 3.70 -1.09
CA VAL A 108 -1.58 2.96 -0.55
C VAL A 108 -1.08 1.84 0.35
N LEU A 109 -1.47 1.87 1.62
CA LEU A 109 -1.26 0.78 2.56
C LEU A 109 -2.57 0.03 2.76
N ALA A 110 -2.61 -1.23 2.36
CA ALA A 110 -3.77 -2.09 2.57
C ALA A 110 -3.59 -3.00 3.77
N LEU A 111 -4.61 -3.10 4.63
CA LEU A 111 -4.69 -4.06 5.73
C LEU A 111 -5.78 -5.07 5.38
N SER A 112 -5.41 -6.29 4.99
CA SER A 112 -6.38 -7.31 4.56
C SER A 112 -5.80 -8.71 4.70
N ASP A 113 -6.67 -9.68 4.92
CA ASP A 113 -6.34 -11.09 4.85
C ASP A 113 -6.32 -11.63 3.42
N LEU A 114 -6.60 -10.81 2.40
CA LEU A 114 -6.70 -11.22 0.99
C LEU A 114 -7.76 -12.33 0.74
N GLY A 115 -8.68 -12.55 1.69
CA GLY A 115 -9.60 -13.68 1.67
C GLY A 115 -8.96 -15.03 2.06
N ILE A 116 -7.83 -15.02 2.78
CA ILE A 116 -7.17 -16.25 3.26
C ILE A 116 -7.99 -16.94 4.35
N ALA A 117 -8.71 -16.19 5.19
CA ALA A 117 -9.57 -16.80 6.19
C ALA A 117 -10.71 -17.54 5.49
N PRO A 118 -11.07 -18.76 5.95
CA PRO A 118 -12.18 -19.51 5.40
C PRO A 118 -13.50 -18.86 5.82
N SER A 119 -13.86 -17.75 5.20
CA SER A 119 -15.19 -17.17 5.27
C SER A 119 -16.03 -17.75 4.12
N GLY A 120 -16.26 -19.07 4.14
CA GLY A 120 -17.27 -19.76 3.31
C GLY A 120 -17.11 -19.75 1.78
N THR A 121 -16.19 -18.97 1.21
CA THR A 121 -15.72 -18.95 -0.20
C THR A 121 -15.00 -17.61 -0.38
N ALA A 122 -13.66 -17.57 -0.38
CA ALA A 122 -12.99 -16.47 -1.05
C ALA A 122 -13.09 -16.76 -2.55
N PRO A 123 -14.00 -16.11 -3.31
CA PRO A 123 -14.24 -16.52 -4.69
C PRO A 123 -13.01 -16.11 -5.52
N ARG A 124 -12.75 -16.82 -6.62
CA ARG A 124 -11.73 -16.43 -7.63
C ARG A 124 -11.78 -14.92 -7.98
N LYS A 125 -13.00 -14.36 -7.96
CA LYS A 125 -13.31 -12.95 -8.14
C LYS A 125 -12.54 -12.00 -7.20
N LEU A 126 -12.24 -12.42 -5.96
CA LEU A 126 -11.54 -11.56 -5.00
C LEU A 126 -10.07 -11.35 -5.39
N ALA A 127 -9.39 -12.40 -5.88
CA ALA A 127 -8.03 -12.25 -6.39
C ALA A 127 -8.00 -11.33 -7.62
N ASP A 128 -8.97 -11.48 -8.52
CA ASP A 128 -9.11 -10.60 -9.69
C ASP A 128 -9.35 -9.14 -9.29
N ASP A 129 -10.17 -8.88 -8.27
CA ASP A 129 -10.42 -7.55 -7.72
C ASP A 129 -9.14 -6.92 -7.14
N TRP A 130 -8.32 -7.69 -6.41
CA TRP A 130 -7.03 -7.22 -5.90
C TRP A 130 -6.04 -6.87 -7.01
N LEU A 131 -5.95 -7.71 -8.05
CA LEU A 131 -5.11 -7.43 -9.20
C LEU A 131 -5.60 -6.21 -9.99
N ALA A 132 -6.91 -6.05 -10.14
CA ALA A 132 -7.52 -4.88 -10.78
C ALA A 132 -7.24 -3.60 -9.98
N PHE A 133 -7.39 -3.67 -8.65
CA PHE A 133 -7.10 -2.56 -7.76
C PHE A 133 -5.61 -2.17 -7.82
N GLY A 134 -4.69 -3.15 -7.76
CA GLY A 134 -3.25 -2.90 -7.90
C GLY A 134 -2.89 -2.21 -9.21
N ARG A 135 -3.47 -2.66 -10.34
CA ARG A 135 -3.30 -2.00 -11.65
C ARG A 135 -3.84 -0.56 -11.65
N ALA A 136 -5.00 -0.32 -11.04
CA ALA A 136 -5.59 1.01 -10.97
C ALA A 136 -4.73 1.97 -10.13
N VAL A 137 -4.21 1.51 -8.99
CA VAL A 137 -3.29 2.28 -8.14
C VAL A 137 -1.99 2.59 -8.89
N ALA A 138 -1.41 1.60 -9.57
CA ALA A 138 -0.21 1.79 -10.39
C ALA A 138 -0.43 2.79 -11.53
N ALA A 139 -1.56 2.70 -12.23
CA ALA A 139 -1.94 3.63 -13.29
C ALA A 139 -2.11 5.08 -12.79
N ALA A 140 -2.46 5.27 -11.50
CA ALA A 140 -2.52 6.58 -10.86
C ALA A 140 -1.14 7.10 -10.38
N GLY A 141 -0.04 6.38 -10.69
CA GLY A 141 1.32 6.74 -10.28
C GLY A 141 1.62 6.47 -8.81
N SER A 142 0.79 5.67 -8.15
CA SER A 142 0.86 5.35 -6.72
C SER A 142 1.39 3.92 -6.51
N ALA A 143 2.00 3.67 -5.35
CA ALA A 143 2.44 2.33 -4.95
C ALA A 143 1.39 1.68 -4.04
N LEU A 144 1.17 0.36 -4.20
CA LEU A 144 0.34 -0.45 -3.31
C LEU A 144 1.21 -1.40 -2.51
N LEU A 145 1.07 -1.36 -1.18
CA LEU A 145 1.63 -2.33 -0.26
C LEU A 145 0.51 -2.95 0.57
N VAL A 146 0.49 -4.28 0.71
CA VAL A 146 -0.50 -4.98 1.54
C VAL A 146 0.17 -5.61 2.75
N LEU A 147 -0.31 -5.29 3.95
CA LEU A 147 0.02 -5.99 5.18
C LEU A 147 -0.98 -7.14 5.38
N VAL A 148 -0.45 -8.35 5.40
CA VAL A 148 -1.22 -9.59 5.44
C VAL A 148 -1.02 -10.28 6.80
N PRO A 149 -2.08 -10.53 7.58
CA PRO A 149 -1.98 -11.09 8.92
C PRO A 149 -1.62 -12.59 9.00
N TYR A 150 -1.43 -13.23 7.84
CA TYR A 150 -1.09 -14.64 7.72
C TYR A 150 0.33 -14.79 7.18
N PRO A 151 1.03 -15.90 7.51
CA PRO A 151 2.38 -16.13 7.02
C PRO A 151 2.38 -16.44 5.51
N GLU A 152 3.53 -16.26 4.87
CA GLU A 152 3.66 -16.25 3.39
C GLU A 152 3.19 -17.54 2.73
N GLU A 153 3.28 -18.67 3.42
CA GLU A 153 2.87 -19.98 2.91
C GLU A 153 1.36 -20.05 2.63
N ARG A 154 0.58 -19.16 3.26
CA ARG A 154 -0.87 -19.08 3.09
C ARG A 154 -1.30 -18.06 2.04
N TRP A 155 -0.37 -17.29 1.47
CA TRP A 155 -0.73 -16.22 0.54
C TRP A 155 -1.21 -16.78 -0.81
N PRO A 156 -2.25 -16.19 -1.41
CA PRO A 156 -2.64 -16.55 -2.78
C PRO A 156 -1.49 -16.27 -3.75
N ARG A 157 -0.96 -17.33 -4.40
CA ARG A 157 0.21 -17.23 -5.30
C ARG A 157 0.07 -16.21 -6.44
N ALA A 158 -1.16 -16.01 -6.92
CA ALA A 158 -1.44 -15.01 -7.96
C ALA A 158 -1.21 -13.58 -7.45
N LEU A 159 -1.50 -13.31 -6.17
CA LEU A 159 -1.33 -11.98 -5.58
C LEU A 159 0.11 -11.76 -5.12
N SER A 160 0.77 -12.76 -4.54
CA SER A 160 2.15 -12.63 -4.05
C SER A 160 3.18 -12.43 -5.16
N ARG A 161 2.84 -12.75 -6.42
CA ARG A 161 3.69 -12.51 -7.59
C ARG A 161 3.58 -11.09 -8.15
N GLU A 162 2.40 -10.48 -8.01
CA GLU A 162 2.04 -9.24 -8.70
C GLU A 162 1.95 -8.03 -7.75
N LEU A 163 1.73 -8.27 -6.46
CA LEU A 163 1.57 -7.24 -5.44
C LEU A 163 2.72 -7.29 -4.42
N ALA A 164 3.08 -6.12 -3.89
CA ALA A 164 3.97 -6.06 -2.74
C ALA A 164 3.18 -6.47 -1.48
N LEU A 165 3.46 -7.68 -0.98
CA LEU A 165 2.87 -8.22 0.24
C LEU A 165 3.93 -8.26 1.33
N ILE A 166 3.56 -7.86 2.55
CA ILE A 166 4.40 -7.99 3.74
C ILE A 166 3.59 -8.71 4.81
N ALA A 167 4.21 -9.71 5.42
CA ALA A 167 3.63 -10.38 6.58
C ALA A 167 3.49 -9.38 7.72
N TRP A 168 2.32 -9.38 8.33
CA TRP A 168 2.11 -8.68 9.58
C TRP A 168 2.88 -9.43 10.65
N ASP A 169 4.07 -8.92 10.97
CA ASP A 169 4.92 -9.54 11.96
C ASP A 169 4.18 -9.63 13.30
N ARG A 170 3.87 -10.85 13.70
CA ARG A 170 3.48 -11.22 15.06
C ARG A 170 4.73 -11.78 15.73
N THR A 171 5.78 -10.97 15.86
CA THR A 171 6.77 -11.20 16.90
C THR A 171 6.01 -11.04 18.21
N THR A 172 5.56 -12.19 18.73
CA THR A 172 4.91 -12.32 20.03
C THR A 172 6.01 -12.38 21.08
#